data_AF-A0A8S8YFM4-F1
#
_entry.id   AF-A0A8S8YFM4-F1
#
_cell.length_a   1.000
_cell.length_b   1.000
_cell.length_c   1.000
_cell.angle_alpha   90.00
_cell.angle_beta   90.00
_cell.angle_gamma   90.00
#
_symmetry.space_group_name_H-M   'P 1'
#
loop_
_entity.id
_entity.type
_entity.pdbx_description
1 polymer ?
#
loop_
_entity_poly.entity_id
_entity_poly.type
_entity_poly.pdbx_seq_one_letter_code
_entity_poly.pdbx_strand_id
1 'polypeptide(L)'
;MMQAGMMPVQAGTVMQVPVPVVKEPREWPPMTHMIVMAGFGLLLLTAVLALFANLADPPSALDFPVDDDATFEELQRATEDLALAEDKYDRRQAVYGAFTLFFATVGQLAVAAGLLLYTVNDGEDMPVPVRAVLLGGVLLFLIRLLTNGLDLAALL
;
A
#
# COMPACT_ATOMS: atom_id res chain seq x y z
N MET A 1 71.72 -33.32 -21.87
CA MET A 1 71.46 -33.28 -23.32
C MET A 1 70.18 -34.07 -23.55
N MET A 2 69.08 -33.38 -23.88
CA MET A 2 68.35 -33.49 -25.17
C MET A 2 67.90 -34.92 -25.47
N GLN A 3 66.67 -35.28 -25.83
CA GLN A 3 65.49 -34.59 -26.34
C GLN A 3 64.52 -35.75 -26.60
N ALA A 4 63.34 -35.79 -25.97
CA ALA A 4 62.28 -36.73 -26.35
C ALA A 4 61.19 -35.93 -27.05
N GLY A 5 61.12 -36.14 -28.35
CA GLY A 5 60.26 -35.41 -29.28
C GLY A 5 58.79 -35.70 -29.07
N MET A 6 58.01 -34.67 -29.43
CA MET A 6 56.56 -34.60 -29.33
C MET A 6 55.83 -35.64 -30.19
N MET A 7 54.68 -36.08 -29.70
CA MET A 7 53.56 -36.56 -30.53
C MET A 7 52.36 -35.63 -30.24
N PRO A 8 51.64 -35.15 -31.27
CA PRO A 8 50.64 -34.10 -31.12
C PRO A 8 49.37 -34.66 -30.46
N VAL A 9 48.92 -33.99 -29.39
CA VAL A 9 47.61 -34.22 -28.79
C VAL A 9 46.56 -33.84 -29.83
N GLN A 10 45.83 -34.85 -30.33
CA GLN A 10 44.64 -34.64 -31.14
C GLN A 10 43.70 -33.71 -30.38
N ALA A 11 43.42 -32.56 -30.97
CA ALA A 11 42.41 -31.63 -30.53
C ALA A 11 41.05 -32.34 -30.59
N GLY A 12 40.65 -32.95 -29.47
CA GLY A 12 39.28 -33.36 -29.24
C GLY A 12 38.43 -32.11 -29.18
N THR A 13 37.78 -31.79 -30.29
CA THR A 13 36.78 -30.71 -30.37
C THR A 13 35.68 -31.03 -29.37
N VAL A 14 35.74 -30.41 -28.19
CA VAL A 14 34.67 -30.48 -27.19
C VAL A 14 33.49 -29.73 -27.78
N MET A 15 32.54 -30.44 -28.38
CA MET A 15 31.24 -29.85 -28.68
C MET A 15 30.60 -29.50 -27.34
N GLN A 16 30.67 -28.22 -26.97
CA GLN A 16 29.85 -27.66 -25.91
C GLN A 16 28.40 -27.78 -26.37
N VAL A 17 27.71 -28.83 -25.94
CA VAL A 17 26.27 -28.93 -26.08
C VAL A 17 25.70 -27.80 -25.22
N PRO A 18 25.00 -26.81 -25.79
CA PRO A 18 24.36 -25.78 -24.98
C PRO A 18 23.32 -26.47 -24.09
N VAL A 19 23.61 -26.52 -22.79
CA VAL A 19 22.63 -26.97 -21.80
C VAL A 19 21.43 -26.04 -21.92
N PRO A 20 20.23 -26.54 -22.26
CA PRO A 20 19.05 -25.70 -22.27
C PRO A 20 18.89 -25.13 -20.86
N VAL A 21 19.02 -23.81 -20.74
CA VAL A 21 18.68 -23.09 -19.51
C VAL A 21 17.19 -23.24 -19.35
N VAL A 22 16.79 -24.26 -18.59
CA VAL A 22 15.42 -24.44 -18.12
C VAL A 22 15.14 -23.18 -17.31
N LYS A 23 14.33 -22.27 -17.86
CA LYS A 23 13.79 -21.16 -17.07
C LYS A 23 13.02 -21.81 -15.94
N GLU A 24 13.55 -21.72 -14.73
CA GLU A 24 12.85 -22.16 -13.53
C GLU A 24 11.45 -21.54 -13.55
N PRO A 25 10.41 -22.31 -13.21
CA PRO A 25 9.05 -21.79 -13.19
C PRO A 25 9.04 -20.60 -12.24
N ARG A 26 8.56 -19.44 -12.73
CA ARG A 26 8.48 -18.18 -11.99
C ARG A 26 7.83 -18.46 -10.64
N GLU A 27 8.67 -18.56 -9.61
CA GLU A 27 8.19 -18.83 -8.26
C GLU A 27 7.31 -17.66 -7.86
N TRP A 28 6.11 -17.98 -7.38
CA TRP A 28 5.19 -16.97 -6.90
C TRP A 28 5.87 -16.22 -5.74
N PRO A 29 5.69 -14.89 -5.63
CA PRO A 29 6.29 -14.16 -4.53
C PRO A 29 5.87 -14.78 -3.19
N PRO A 30 6.78 -14.88 -2.20
CA PRO A 30 6.48 -15.48 -0.92
C PRO A 30 5.23 -14.84 -0.28
N MET A 31 4.43 -15.63 0.46
CA MET A 31 3.19 -15.14 1.06
C MET A 31 3.38 -13.87 1.89
N THR A 32 4.53 -13.72 2.54
CA THR A 32 4.92 -12.53 3.31
C THR A 32 4.91 -11.26 2.46
N HIS A 33 5.43 -11.31 1.24
CA HIS A 33 5.46 -10.18 0.31
C HIS A 33 4.06 -9.83 -0.17
N MET A 34 3.21 -10.83 -0.40
CA MET A 34 1.81 -10.62 -0.78
C MET A 34 1.03 -9.92 0.34
N ILE A 35 1.26 -10.30 1.60
CA ILE A 35 0.63 -9.66 2.76
C ILE A 35 1.08 -8.21 2.90
N VAL A 36 2.39 -7.94 2.77
CA VAL A 36 2.93 -6.56 2.82
C VAL A 36 2.38 -5.72 1.66
N MET A 37 2.34 -6.25 0.44
CA MET A 37 1.79 -5.56 -0.72
C MET A 37 0.29 -5.27 -0.55
N ALA A 38 -0.48 -6.23 -0.02
CA ALA A 38 -1.90 -6.03 0.27
C ALA A 38 -2.11 -4.95 1.34
N GLY A 39 -1.34 -4.99 2.43
CA GLY A 39 -1.39 -3.98 3.49
C GLY A 39 -1.04 -2.58 2.96
N PHE A 40 0.02 -2.48 2.15
CA PHE A 40 0.39 -1.22 1.51
C PHE A 40 -0.68 -0.73 0.52
N GLY A 41 -1.30 -1.63 -0.25
CA GLY A 41 -2.42 -1.31 -1.14
C GLY A 41 -3.62 -0.74 -0.39
N LEU A 42 -3.93 -1.28 0.79
CA LEU A 42 -4.98 -0.74 1.67
C LEU A 42 -4.62 0.66 2.16
N LEU A 43 -3.36 0.91 2.55
CA LEU A 43 -2.91 2.24 2.96
C LEU A 43 -2.95 3.26 1.82
N LEU A 44 -2.62 2.84 0.60
CA LEU A 44 -2.73 3.69 -0.58
C LEU A 44 -4.20 4.00 -0.90
N LEU A 45 -5.08 3.01 -0.77
CA LEU A 45 -6.53 3.22 -0.91
C LEU A 45 -7.04 4.19 0.16
N THR A 46 -6.62 4.05 1.42
CA THR A 46 -6.90 5.01 2.49
C THR A 46 -6.50 6.43 2.09
N ALA A 47 -5.28 6.61 1.58
CA ALA A 47 -4.79 7.93 1.16
C ALA A 47 -5.65 8.52 0.03
N VAL A 48 -6.07 7.69 -0.92
CA VAL A 48 -6.96 8.10 -2.02
C VAL A 48 -8.35 8.48 -1.49
N LEU A 49 -8.94 7.70 -0.59
CA LEU A 49 -10.23 8.01 0.03
C LEU A 49 -10.17 9.31 0.82
N ALA A 50 -9.09 9.52 1.58
CA ALA A 50 -8.88 10.76 2.32
C ALA A 50 -8.69 11.97 1.40
N LEU A 51 -8.03 11.79 0.26
CA LEU A 51 -7.93 12.83 -0.76
C LEU A 51 -9.31 13.20 -1.32
N PHE A 52 -10.13 12.20 -1.66
CA PHE A 52 -11.50 12.44 -2.13
C PHE A 52 -12.38 13.09 -1.06
N ALA A 53 -12.22 12.72 0.21
CA ALA A 53 -12.93 13.35 1.31
C ALA A 53 -12.54 14.83 1.47
N ASN A 54 -11.26 15.17 1.28
CA ASN A 54 -10.75 16.54 1.41
C ASN A 54 -10.98 17.41 0.17
N LEU A 55 -11.13 16.83 -1.02
CA LEU A 55 -11.43 17.57 -2.26
C LEU A 55 -12.93 17.84 -2.46
N ALA A 56 -13.80 17.21 -1.68
CA ALA A 56 -15.22 17.48 -1.75
C ALA A 56 -15.51 18.78 -0.96
N ASP A 57 -15.80 19.87 -1.68
CA ASP A 57 -16.24 21.10 -1.03
C ASP A 57 -17.65 20.91 -0.43
N PRO A 58 -17.91 21.46 0.77
CA PRO A 58 -19.24 21.42 1.35
C PRO A 58 -20.22 22.25 0.50
N PRO A 59 -21.46 21.79 0.33
CA PRO A 59 -22.48 22.55 -0.39
C PRO A 59 -22.73 23.88 0.33
N SER A 60 -22.97 24.94 -0.44
CA SER A 60 -23.12 26.30 0.06
C SER A 60 -24.39 26.95 -0.48
N ALA A 61 -24.87 27.98 0.21
CA ALA A 61 -26.00 28.77 -0.28
C ALA A 61 -25.74 29.43 -1.65
N LEU A 62 -24.47 29.59 -2.04
CA LEU A 62 -24.09 30.12 -3.36
C LEU A 62 -24.34 29.12 -4.49
N ASP A 63 -24.46 27.82 -4.19
CA ASP A 63 -24.77 26.77 -5.17
C ASP A 63 -26.26 26.74 -5.54
N PHE A 64 -27.10 27.44 -4.76
CA PHE A 64 -28.54 27.58 -4.95
C PHE A 64 -28.90 29.06 -5.09
N PRO A 65 -28.43 29.75 -6.14
CA PRO A 65 -28.69 31.17 -6.31
C PRO A 65 -30.19 31.41 -6.46
N VAL A 66 -30.68 32.39 -5.71
CA VAL A 66 -32.06 32.85 -5.77
C VAL A 66 -32.04 34.30 -6.24
N ASP A 67 -32.94 34.66 -7.17
CA ASP A 67 -33.02 36.03 -7.69
C ASP A 67 -33.43 37.02 -6.59
N ASP A 68 -33.03 38.30 -6.74
CA ASP A 68 -33.30 39.35 -5.74
C ASP A 68 -34.81 39.63 -5.55
N ASP A 69 -35.65 39.25 -6.53
CA ASP A 69 -37.12 39.37 -6.51
C ASP A 69 -37.84 38.05 -6.21
N ALA A 70 -37.11 37.05 -5.71
CA ALA A 70 -37.65 35.72 -5.47
C ALA A 70 -38.80 35.69 -4.45
N THR A 71 -39.73 34.80 -4.73
CA THR A 71 -40.87 34.54 -3.88
C THR A 71 -40.47 33.79 -2.62
N PHE A 72 -41.31 33.87 -1.58
CA PHE A 72 -41.11 33.10 -0.35
C PHE A 72 -41.01 31.58 -0.61
N GLU A 73 -41.78 31.07 -1.58
CA GLU A 73 -41.77 29.65 -1.94
C GLU A 73 -40.45 29.23 -2.60
N GLU A 74 -39.86 30.10 -3.42
CA GLU A 74 -38.54 29.86 -4.05
C GLU A 74 -37.41 29.90 -3.02
N LEU A 75 -37.44 30.85 -2.08
CA LEU A 75 -36.51 30.91 -0.95
C LEU A 75 -36.61 29.67 -0.07
N GLN A 76 -37.83 29.21 0.22
CA GLN A 76 -38.06 27.99 1.00
C GLN A 76 -37.52 26.76 0.27
N ARG A 77 -37.80 26.62 -1.04
CA ARG A 77 -37.28 25.50 -1.85
C ARG A 77 -35.75 25.49 -1.91
N ALA A 78 -35.11 26.65 -2.10
CA ALA A 78 -33.64 26.73 -2.11
C ALA A 78 -33.03 26.32 -0.76
N THR A 79 -33.69 26.67 0.35
CA THR A 79 -33.25 26.27 1.69
C THR A 79 -33.42 24.76 1.92
N GLU A 80 -34.55 24.18 1.47
CA GLU A 80 -34.79 22.73 1.54
C GLU A 80 -33.80 21.94 0.67
N ASP A 81 -33.48 22.44 -0.53
CA ASP A 81 -32.52 21.83 -1.45
C ASP A 81 -31.09 21.89 -0.88
N LEU A 82 -30.70 23.00 -0.24
CA LEU A 82 -29.43 23.12 0.46
C LEU A 82 -29.32 22.11 1.61
N ALA A 83 -30.35 22.02 2.47
CA ALA A 83 -30.36 21.07 3.58
C ALA A 83 -30.28 19.60 3.11
N LEU A 84 -30.93 19.27 2.01
CA LEU A 84 -30.82 17.94 1.38
C LEU A 84 -29.44 17.68 0.78
N ALA A 85 -28.76 18.70 0.27
CA ALA A 85 -27.40 18.60 -0.23
C ALA A 85 -26.40 18.39 0.92
N GLU A 86 -26.54 19.13 2.01
CA GLU A 86 -25.75 18.98 3.25
C GLU A 86 -25.89 17.56 3.83
N ASP A 87 -27.12 17.05 4.00
CA ASP A 87 -27.33 15.69 4.53
C ASP A 87 -26.67 14.60 3.66
N LYS A 88 -26.75 14.75 2.33
CA LYS A 88 -26.07 13.84 1.40
C LYS A 88 -24.56 13.94 1.50
N TYR A 89 -24.03 15.15 1.66
CA TYR A 89 -22.60 15.40 1.82
C TYR A 89 -22.09 14.78 3.13
N ASP A 90 -22.75 15.06 4.25
CA ASP A 90 -22.39 14.52 5.56
C ASP A 90 -22.41 13.00 5.58
N ARG A 91 -23.43 12.39 4.96
CA ARG A 91 -23.51 10.94 4.83
C ARG A 91 -22.35 10.36 4.02
N ARG A 92 -21.93 11.04 2.95
CA ARG A 92 -20.76 10.62 2.15
C ARG A 92 -19.48 10.78 2.96
N GLN A 93 -19.29 11.91 3.65
CA GLN A 93 -18.13 12.13 4.50
C GLN A 93 -18.04 11.10 5.63
N ALA A 94 -19.15 10.77 6.30
CA ALA A 94 -19.17 9.74 7.33
C ALA A 94 -18.75 8.36 6.80
N VAL A 95 -19.19 8.01 5.59
CA VAL A 95 -18.80 6.76 4.92
C VAL A 95 -17.31 6.78 4.56
N TYR A 96 -16.81 7.85 3.95
CA TYR A 96 -15.40 7.97 3.61
C TYR A 96 -14.51 7.95 4.85
N GLY A 97 -14.90 8.64 5.93
CA GLY A 97 -14.19 8.64 7.21
C GLY A 97 -14.13 7.24 7.83
N ALA A 98 -15.26 6.53 7.88
CA ALA A 98 -15.32 5.17 8.41
C ALA A 98 -14.44 4.19 7.62
N PHE A 99 -14.48 4.24 6.28
CA PHE A 99 -13.65 3.38 5.44
C PHE A 99 -12.16 3.73 5.54
N THR A 100 -11.83 5.02 5.58
CA THR A 100 -10.45 5.50 5.75
C THR A 100 -9.87 4.97 7.06
N LEU A 101 -10.60 5.11 8.17
CA LEU A 101 -10.17 4.58 9.47
C LEU A 101 -10.01 3.06 9.47
N PHE A 102 -10.96 2.34 8.88
CA PHE A 102 -10.90 0.88 8.78
C PHE A 102 -9.69 0.40 7.96
N PHE A 103 -9.50 0.94 6.76
CA PHE A 103 -8.41 0.53 5.87
C PHE A 103 -7.04 0.99 6.38
N ALA A 104 -6.96 2.14 7.06
CA ALA A 104 -5.75 2.58 7.76
C ALA A 104 -5.35 1.53 8.81
N THR A 105 -6.28 1.18 9.69
CA THR A 105 -6.03 0.24 10.80
C THR A 105 -5.63 -1.15 10.28
N VAL A 106 -6.43 -1.70 9.36
CA VAL A 106 -6.17 -3.04 8.79
C VAL A 106 -4.89 -3.04 7.95
N GLY A 107 -4.66 -1.99 7.15
CA GLY A 107 -3.47 -1.84 6.33
C GLY A 107 -2.19 -1.79 7.16
N GLN A 108 -2.18 -0.99 8.24
CA GLN A 108 -1.04 -0.90 9.15
C GLN A 108 -0.76 -2.24 9.84
N LEU A 109 -1.79 -2.94 10.33
CA LEU A 109 -1.65 -4.26 10.94
C LEU A 109 -1.15 -5.31 9.94
N ALA A 110 -1.65 -5.30 8.70
CA ALA A 110 -1.21 -6.22 7.65
C ALA A 110 0.25 -5.99 7.28
N VAL A 111 0.70 -4.73 7.18
CA VAL A 111 2.13 -4.41 6.96
C VAL A 111 2.98 -4.90 8.13
N ALA A 112 2.57 -4.65 9.38
CA ALA A 112 3.31 -5.13 10.55
C ALA A 112 3.41 -6.66 10.58
N ALA A 113 2.29 -7.36 10.35
CA ALA A 113 2.24 -8.81 10.33
C ALA A 113 3.08 -9.41 9.20
N GLY A 114 3.01 -8.83 7.99
CA GLY A 114 3.79 -9.27 6.84
C GLY A 114 5.28 -9.08 7.05
N LEU A 115 5.70 -7.94 7.61
CA LEU A 115 7.11 -7.68 7.95
C LEU A 115 7.60 -8.60 9.08
N LEU A 116 6.78 -8.85 10.11
CA LEU A 116 7.12 -9.78 11.17
C LEU A 116 7.33 -11.20 10.61
N LEU A 117 6.37 -11.70 9.82
CA LEU A 117 6.46 -13.02 9.19
C LEU A 117 7.67 -13.12 8.26
N TYR A 118 7.96 -12.06 7.50
CA TYR A 118 9.15 -11.99 6.66
C TYR A 118 10.43 -12.11 7.48
N THR A 119 10.54 -11.40 8.60
CA THR A 119 11.73 -11.47 9.46
C THR A 119 11.92 -12.81 10.17
N VAL A 120 10.84 -13.55 10.43
CA VAL A 120 10.89 -14.81 11.19
C VAL A 120 11.03 -16.03 10.28
N ASN A 121 10.28 -16.09 9.17
CA ASN A 121 10.21 -17.29 8.32
C ASN A 121 11.08 -17.19 7.06
N ASP A 122 11.15 -16.01 6.44
CA ASP A 122 11.80 -15.84 5.12
C ASP A 122 13.17 -15.15 5.22
N GLY A 123 13.58 -14.75 6.43
CA GLY A 123 14.79 -13.98 6.70
C GLY A 123 16.03 -14.82 6.98
N GLU A 124 16.03 -16.14 6.71
CA GLU A 124 17.19 -17.02 6.99
C GLU A 124 18.40 -16.67 6.13
N ASP A 125 18.19 -16.22 4.90
CA ASP A 125 19.26 -15.81 3.97
C ASP A 125 19.85 -14.42 4.29
N MET A 126 19.26 -13.69 5.24
CA MET A 126 19.72 -12.35 5.59
C MET A 126 20.88 -12.36 6.59
N PRO A 127 21.85 -11.44 6.45
CA PRO A 127 22.86 -11.24 7.48
C PRO A 127 22.17 -10.94 8.82
N VAL A 128 22.61 -11.62 9.89
CA VAL A 128 22.11 -11.45 11.27
C VAL A 128 21.88 -9.99 11.69
N PRO A 129 22.80 -9.03 11.44
CA PRO A 129 22.56 -7.63 11.80
C PRO A 129 21.40 -6.98 11.04
N VAL A 130 21.19 -7.34 9.76
CA VAL A 130 20.08 -6.81 8.95
C VAL A 130 18.75 -7.29 9.50
N ARG A 131 18.66 -8.58 9.84
CA ARG A 131 17.47 -9.17 10.45
C ARG A 131 17.14 -8.54 11.82
N ALA A 132 18.15 -8.28 12.64
CA ALA A 132 17.98 -7.63 13.94
C ALA A 132 17.46 -6.18 13.80
N VAL A 133 17.98 -5.41 12.84
CA VAL A 133 17.51 -4.05 12.54
C VAL A 133 16.07 -4.06 12.03
N LEU A 134 15.73 -4.96 11.10
CA LEU A 134 14.37 -5.12 10.60
C LEU A 134 13.39 -5.48 11.72
N LEU A 135 13.72 -6.47 12.55
CA LEU A 135 12.88 -6.88 13.68
C LEU A 135 12.73 -5.76 14.71
N GLY A 136 13.81 -5.01 14.99
CA GLY A 136 13.77 -3.80 15.82
C GLY A 136 12.87 -2.70 15.23
N GLY A 137 12.91 -2.50 13.91
CA GLY A 137 12.04 -1.57 13.20
C GLY A 137 10.57 -1.97 13.25
N VAL A 138 10.25 -3.26 13.08
CA VAL A 138 8.89 -3.79 13.22
C VAL A 138 8.37 -3.65 14.64
N LEU A 139 9.20 -3.95 15.65
CA LEU A 139 8.86 -3.71 17.05
C LEU A 139 8.59 -2.24 17.34
N LEU A 140 9.46 -1.34 16.88
CA LEU A 140 9.27 0.09 17.04
C LEU A 140 7.98 0.55 16.35
N PHE A 141 7.69 0.03 15.15
CA PHE A 141 6.46 0.31 14.42
C PHE A 141 5.22 -0.14 15.19
N LEU A 142 5.22 -1.36 15.73
CA LEU A 142 4.12 -1.88 16.56
C LEU A 142 3.93 -1.07 17.83
N ILE A 143 5.02 -0.71 18.52
CA ILE A 143 4.96 0.15 19.71
C ILE A 143 4.34 1.50 19.35
N ARG A 144 4.76 2.11 18.24
CA ARG A 144 4.21 3.38 17.76
C ARG A 144 2.74 3.29 17.37
N LEU A 145 2.31 2.17 16.78
CA LEU A 145 0.91 1.89 16.47
C LEU A 145 0.07 1.77 17.74
N LEU A 146 0.56 1.07 18.77
CA LEU A 146 -0.10 0.91 20.07
C LEU A 146 -0.12 2.19 20.92
N THR A 147 0.84 3.09 20.71
CA THR A 147 0.99 4.33 21.50
C THR A 147 0.43 5.57 20.79
N ASN A 148 -0.35 5.39 19.71
CA ASN A 148 -0.92 6.45 18.86
C ASN A 148 0.11 7.38 18.19
N GLY A 149 1.40 7.03 18.22
CA GLY A 149 2.47 7.85 17.63
C GLY A 149 2.58 7.73 16.10
N LEU A 150 1.80 6.83 15.50
CA LEU A 150 1.74 6.54 14.05
C LEU A 150 0.29 6.31 13.61
N ASP A 151 -0.68 6.88 14.31
CA ASP A 151 -2.06 6.82 13.85
C ASP A 151 -2.18 7.69 12.59
N LEU A 152 -2.21 7.05 11.43
CA LEU A 152 -2.40 7.75 10.16
C LEU A 152 -3.79 8.40 10.14
N ALA A 153 -4.75 7.89 10.92
CA ALA A 153 -6.06 8.49 11.09
C ALA A 153 -6.05 9.73 12.00
N ALA A 154 -4.98 9.96 12.79
CA ALA A 154 -4.80 11.19 13.55
C ALA A 154 -4.04 12.28 12.75
N LEU A 155 -3.45 11.92 11.61
CA LEU A 155 -2.74 12.82 10.68
C LEU A 155 -3.60 13.22 9.46
N LEU A 156 -4.79 12.63 9.31
CA LEU A 156 -5.83 12.95 8.33
C LEU A 156 -6.94 13.76 9.00
#